data_AF-A0A7C4YTV2-F1
#
_entry.id   AF-A0A7C4YTV2-F1
#
_cell.length_a   1.000
_cell.length_b   1.000
_cell.length_c   1.000
_cell.angle_alpha   90.00
_cell.angle_beta   90.00
_cell.angle_gamma   90.00
#
_symmetry.space_group_name_H-M   'P 1'
#
loop_
_entity.id
_entity.type
_entity.pdbx_description
1 polymer ?
#
loop_
_entity_poly.entity_id
_entity_poly.type
_entity_poly.pdbx_seq_one_letter_code
_entity_poly.pdbx_strand_id
1 'polypeptide(L)'
;MTESNEKQEKFLGAYFDRDSVLKLSRWADLLSWVTLTLYALTWLFSVLLFLSQYANGMMGDKGMSFLMGLNMFSPFLTQLLPGVFYFFGLQAVSKVLLIMLDVEDNTRRGARKQ
;
A
#
# COMPACT_ATOMS: atom_id res chain seq x y z
N MET A 1 -5.54 -56.77 22.36
CA MET A 1 -6.60 -55.78 22.10
C MET A 1 -5.96 -54.66 21.30
N THR A 2 -6.51 -54.43 20.12
CA THR A 2 -5.92 -53.69 19.00
C THR A 2 -5.80 -52.21 19.35
N GLU A 3 -4.59 -51.67 19.24
CA GLU A 3 -4.35 -50.22 19.26
C GLU A 3 -5.18 -49.59 18.13
N SER A 4 -6.19 -48.81 18.51
CA SER A 4 -6.93 -47.95 17.61
C SER A 4 -5.98 -46.87 17.13
N ASN A 5 -5.37 -47.14 15.97
CA ASN A 5 -4.60 -46.21 15.16
C ASN A 5 -5.58 -45.14 14.63
N GLU A 6 -5.96 -44.20 15.50
CA GLU A 6 -6.63 -42.98 15.10
C GLU A 6 -5.67 -42.26 14.17
N LYS A 7 -5.98 -42.32 12.87
CA LYS A 7 -5.41 -41.45 11.86
C LYS A 7 -5.63 -40.01 12.34
N GLN A 8 -4.63 -39.46 13.02
CA GLN A 8 -4.49 -38.04 13.24
C GLN A 8 -4.59 -37.41 11.85
N GLU A 9 -5.74 -36.80 11.56
CA GLU A 9 -5.93 -36.05 10.34
C GLU A 9 -4.82 -35.01 10.31
N LYS A 10 -3.88 -35.25 9.41
CA LYS A 10 -2.66 -34.48 9.25
C LYS A 10 -3.11 -33.08 8.88
N PHE A 11 -3.22 -32.22 9.88
CA PHE A 11 -3.74 -30.87 9.76
C PHE A 11 -2.98 -30.18 8.62
N LEU A 12 -3.63 -30.04 7.46
CA LEU A 12 -3.08 -29.41 6.25
C LEU A 12 -3.07 -27.87 6.39
N GLY A 13 -2.93 -27.37 7.61
CA GLY A 13 -2.76 -25.95 7.86
C GLY A 13 -1.45 -25.52 7.24
N ALA A 14 -1.51 -24.62 6.26
CA ALA A 14 -0.30 -23.99 5.73
C ALA A 14 0.49 -23.42 6.91
N TYR A 15 1.68 -23.96 7.16
CA TYR A 15 2.58 -23.48 8.20
C TYR A 15 3.15 -22.13 7.73
N PHE A 16 2.37 -21.06 7.83
CA PHE A 16 2.95 -19.74 7.67
C PHE A 16 3.78 -19.45 8.91
N ASP A 17 5.06 -19.14 8.71
CA ASP A 17 5.89 -18.65 9.80
C ASP A 17 5.35 -17.30 10.26
N ARG A 18 4.67 -17.32 11.41
CA ARG A 18 4.04 -16.17 12.04
C ARG A 18 4.99 -14.98 12.14
N ASP A 19 6.24 -15.21 12.51
CA ASP A 19 7.22 -14.14 12.68
C ASP A 19 7.56 -13.50 11.34
N SER A 20 7.67 -14.30 10.29
CA SER A 20 7.89 -13.83 8.92
C SER A 20 6.69 -13.03 8.39
N VAL A 21 5.46 -13.49 8.61
CA VAL A 21 4.23 -12.77 8.19
C VAL A 21 4.09 -11.44 8.94
N LEU A 22 4.32 -11.42 10.26
CA LEU A 22 4.27 -10.20 11.06
C LEU A 22 5.35 -9.19 10.65
N LYS A 23 6.57 -9.65 10.39
CA LYS A 23 7.63 -8.79 9.84
C LYS A 23 7.23 -8.21 8.49
N LEU A 24 6.73 -9.05 7.58
CA LEU A 24 6.33 -8.61 6.24
C LEU A 24 5.18 -7.60 6.28
N SER A 25 4.17 -7.83 7.14
CA SER A 25 3.06 -6.90 7.34
C SER A 25 3.52 -5.53 7.85
N ARG A 26 4.47 -5.50 8.79
CA ARG A 26 5.08 -4.25 9.30
C ARG A 26 5.90 -3.54 8.22
N TRP A 27 6.66 -4.29 7.42
CA TRP A 27 7.40 -3.72 6.29
C TRP A 27 6.47 -3.16 5.22
N ALA A 28 5.37 -3.86 4.89
CA ALA A 28 4.37 -3.36 3.94
C ALA A 28 3.72 -2.06 4.45
N ASP A 29 3.39 -1.98 5.74
CA ASP A 29 2.85 -0.77 6.37
C ASP A 29 3.86 0.39 6.32
N LEU A 30 5.11 0.15 6.73
CA LEU A 30 6.19 1.15 6.67
C LEU A 30 6.43 1.62 5.23
N LEU A 31 6.55 0.70 4.27
CA LEU A 31 6.76 1.01 2.86
C LEU A 31 5.60 1.78 2.26
N SER A 32 4.37 1.55 2.71
CA SER A 32 3.20 2.33 2.27
C SER A 32 3.39 3.81 2.59
N TRP A 33 3.75 4.13 3.83
CA TRP A 33 3.97 5.50 4.29
C TRP A 33 5.18 6.14 3.63
N VAL A 34 6.28 5.39 3.49
CA VAL A 34 7.49 5.88 2.79
C VAL A 34 7.13 6.23 1.34
N THR A 35 6.42 5.35 0.64
CA THR A 35 6.02 5.56 -0.75
C THR A 35 5.11 6.77 -0.88
N LEU A 36 4.07 6.87 -0.02
CA LEU A 36 3.17 8.03 -0.02
C LEU A 36 3.93 9.34 0.21
N THR A 37 4.86 9.34 1.16
CA THR A 37 5.67 10.51 1.50
C THR A 37 6.54 10.94 0.31
N LEU A 38 7.20 9.98 -0.35
CA LEU A 38 8.01 10.26 -1.53
C LEU A 38 7.16 10.88 -2.65
N TYR A 39 6.02 10.29 -2.99
CA TYR A 39 5.12 10.85 -4.00
C TYR A 39 4.59 12.23 -3.61
N ALA A 40 4.23 12.44 -2.33
CA ALA A 40 3.77 13.73 -1.83
C ALA A 40 4.87 14.81 -1.91
N LEU A 41 6.11 14.48 -1.56
CA LEU A 41 7.25 15.40 -1.68
C LEU A 41 7.57 15.69 -3.15
N THR A 42 7.58 14.69 -4.01
CA THR A 42 7.78 14.88 -5.46
C THR A 42 6.71 15.78 -6.05
N TRP A 43 5.45 15.56 -5.68
CA TRP A 43 4.33 16.40 -6.10
C TRP A 43 4.50 17.85 -5.60
N LEU A 44 4.82 18.03 -4.31
CA LEU A 44 5.06 19.34 -3.72
C LEU A 44 6.18 20.10 -4.46
N PHE A 45 7.31 19.45 -4.71
CA PHE A 45 8.42 20.07 -5.46
C PHE A 45 8.03 20.39 -6.90
N SER A 46 7.23 19.54 -7.54
CA SER A 46 6.73 19.78 -8.90
C SER A 46 5.83 21.01 -8.95
N VAL A 47 4.94 21.18 -7.97
CA VAL A 47 4.07 22.36 -7.83
C VAL A 47 4.88 23.63 -7.53
N LEU A 48 5.84 23.56 -6.59
CA LEU A 48 6.72 24.70 -6.29
C LEU A 48 7.54 25.13 -7.50
N LEU A 49 8.06 24.17 -8.25
CA LEU A 49 8.77 24.43 -9.50
C LEU A 49 7.85 25.08 -10.55
N PHE A 50 6.61 24.60 -10.70
CA PHE A 50 5.63 25.22 -11.58
C PHE A 50 5.34 26.68 -11.19
N LEU A 51 5.07 26.94 -9.90
CA LEU A 51 4.83 28.29 -9.39
C LEU A 51 6.04 29.21 -9.61
N SER A 52 7.25 28.70 -9.40
CA SER A 52 8.49 29.44 -9.66
C SER A 52 8.62 29.81 -11.14
N GLN A 53 8.42 28.86 -12.05
CA GLN A 53 8.49 29.11 -13.49
C GLN A 53 7.39 30.07 -13.96
N TYR A 54 6.19 29.96 -13.39
CA TYR A 54 5.07 30.86 -13.65
C TYR A 54 5.38 32.29 -13.19
N ALA A 55 5.88 32.46 -11.96
CA ALA A 55 6.24 33.76 -11.40
C ALA A 55 7.40 34.44 -12.14
N ASN A 56 8.36 33.65 -12.65
CA ASN A 56 9.47 34.14 -13.46
C ASN A 56 9.08 34.40 -14.93
N GLY A 57 7.80 34.24 -15.30
CA GLY A 57 7.30 34.52 -16.64
C GLY A 57 7.74 33.51 -17.71
N MET A 58 8.34 32.38 -17.32
CA MET A 58 8.83 31.35 -18.25
C MET A 58 7.70 30.53 -18.89
N MET A 59 6.51 30.54 -18.29
CA MET A 59 5.34 29.74 -18.72
C MET A 59 4.30 30.57 -19.48
N GLY A 60 4.43 31.90 -19.53
CA GLY A 60 3.42 32.80 -20.10
C GLY A 60 3.84 33.33 -21.46
N ASP A 61 3.31 32.73 -22.53
CA ASP A 61 3.47 33.26 -23.88
C ASP A 61 2.41 34.34 -24.19
N LYS A 62 2.70 35.25 -25.13
CA LYS A 62 1.74 36.31 -25.54
C LYS A 62 0.52 35.68 -26.20
N GLY A 63 -0.55 35.47 -25.44
CA GLY A 63 -1.80 34.86 -25.89
C GLY A 63 -2.31 33.73 -25.00
N MET A 64 -1.62 33.38 -23.90
CA MET A 64 -2.09 32.36 -22.98
C MET A 64 -3.41 32.77 -22.31
N SER A 65 -4.48 32.02 -22.59
CA SER A 65 -5.77 32.20 -21.91
C SER A 65 -5.75 31.56 -20.52
N PHE A 66 -6.64 32.02 -19.63
CA PHE A 66 -6.82 31.43 -18.31
C PHE A 66 -7.08 29.91 -18.36
N LEU A 67 -7.89 29.44 -19.32
CA LEU A 67 -8.18 28.02 -19.50
C LEU A 67 -6.94 27.22 -19.90
N MET A 68 -6.03 27.83 -20.67
CA MET A 68 -4.78 27.20 -21.07
C MET A 68 -3.82 27.06 -19.88
N GLY A 69 -3.76 28.08 -19.00
CA GLY A 69 -3.03 28.01 -17.74
C GLY A 69 -3.58 26.93 -16.78
N LEU A 70 -4.90 26.78 -16.68
CA LEU A 70 -5.51 25.68 -15.92
C LEU A 70 -5.19 24.31 -16.51
N ASN A 71 -5.20 24.19 -17.85
CA ASN A 71 -4.85 22.94 -18.51
C ASN A 71 -3.40 22.53 -18.22
N MET A 72 -2.47 23.49 -18.19
CA MET A 72 -1.07 23.26 -17.80
C MET A 72 -0.93 22.76 -16.35
N PHE A 73 -1.87 23.13 -15.46
CA PHE A 73 -1.86 22.64 -14.08
C PHE A 73 -2.49 21.24 -13.92
N SER A 74 -3.27 20.77 -14.89
CA SER A 74 -3.97 19.48 -14.83
C SER A 74 -3.07 18.27 -14.50
N PRO A 75 -1.84 18.14 -15.07
CA PRO A 75 -0.99 16.98 -14.79
C PRO A 75 -0.62 16.83 -13.32
N PHE A 76 -0.43 17.94 -12.60
CA PHE A 76 -0.07 17.92 -11.18
C PHE A 76 -1.19 17.32 -10.32
N LEU A 77 -2.46 17.50 -10.69
CA LEU A 77 -3.59 16.88 -9.96
C LEU A 77 -3.55 15.36 -10.06
N THR A 78 -3.19 14.83 -11.24
CA THR A 78 -3.13 13.38 -11.48
C THR A 78 -1.85 12.73 -10.96
N GLN A 79 -0.77 13.50 -10.78
CA GLN A 79 0.54 13.01 -10.36
C GLN A 79 0.54 12.38 -8.96
N LEU A 80 -0.38 12.77 -8.08
CA LEU A 80 -0.49 12.21 -6.73
C LEU A 80 -1.22 10.85 -6.71
N LEU A 81 -2.03 10.55 -7.74
CA LEU A 81 -2.87 9.35 -7.78
C LEU A 81 -2.09 8.04 -7.66
N PRO A 82 -0.95 7.83 -8.36
CA PRO A 82 -0.15 6.62 -8.19
C PRO A 82 0.34 6.45 -6.74
N GLY A 83 0.76 7.52 -6.08
CA GLY A 83 1.20 7.49 -4.68
C GLY A 83 0.09 7.03 -3.74
N VAL A 84 -1.13 7.55 -3.93
CA VAL A 84 -2.32 7.13 -3.18
C VAL A 84 -2.66 5.67 -3.46
N PHE A 85 -2.60 5.25 -4.73
CA PHE A 85 -2.88 3.87 -5.12
C PHE A 85 -1.89 2.89 -4.50
N TYR A 86 -0.59 3.17 -4.55
CA TYR A 86 0.43 2.33 -3.92
C TYR A 86 0.30 2.30 -2.40
N PHE A 87 -0.05 3.43 -1.78
CA PHE A 87 -0.31 3.49 -0.34
C PHE A 87 -1.44 2.52 0.06
N PHE A 88 -2.61 2.66 -0.56
CA PHE A 88 -3.75 1.79 -0.24
C PHE A 88 -3.50 0.34 -0.65
N GLY A 89 -2.78 0.08 -1.75
CA GLY A 89 -2.38 -1.26 -2.15
C GLY A 89 -1.50 -1.95 -1.11
N LEU A 90 -0.46 -1.26 -0.63
CA LEU A 90 0.44 -1.80 0.39
C LEU A 90 -0.24 -1.94 1.77
N GLN A 91 -1.12 -0.99 2.12
CA GLN A 91 -1.96 -1.09 3.31
C GLN A 91 -2.88 -2.32 3.24
N ALA A 92 -3.54 -2.53 2.11
CA ALA A 92 -4.39 -3.70 1.90
C ALA A 92 -3.61 -5.00 2.05
N VAL A 93 -2.41 -5.09 1.44
CA VAL A 93 -1.52 -6.25 1.61
C VAL A 93 -1.17 -6.47 3.09
N SER A 94 -0.78 -5.41 3.81
CA SER A 94 -0.47 -5.49 5.25
C SER A 94 -1.63 -6.05 6.08
N LYS A 95 -2.87 -5.58 5.82
CA LYS A 95 -4.06 -6.06 6.54
C LYS A 95 -4.47 -7.48 6.14
N VAL A 96 -4.40 -7.83 4.85
CA VAL A 96 -4.73 -9.18 4.37
C VAL A 96 -3.80 -10.22 4.99
N LEU A 97 -2.50 -9.92 5.11
CA LEU A 97 -1.54 -10.80 5.78
C LEU A 97 -1.91 -11.06 7.25
N LEU A 98 -2.37 -10.03 7.97
CA LEU A 98 -2.80 -10.17 9.36
C LEU A 98 -4.11 -10.96 9.47
N ILE A 99 -5.07 -10.73 8.58
CA ILE A 99 -6.33 -11.49 8.55
C ILE A 99 -6.06 -12.98 8.30
N MET A 100 -5.17 -13.31 7.35
CA MET A 100 -4.78 -14.70 7.08
C MET A 100 -4.18 -15.36 8.31
N LEU A 101 -3.31 -14.64 9.05
CA LEU A 101 -2.72 -15.13 10.30
C LEU A 101 -3.79 -15.37 11.37
N ASP A 102 -4.77 -14.47 11.52
CA ASP A 102 -5.86 -14.62 12.48
C ASP A 102 -6.77 -15.81 12.15
N VAL A 103 -7.04 -16.05 10.86
CA VAL A 103 -7.82 -17.20 10.38
C VAL A 103 -7.08 -18.51 10.68
N GLU A 104 -5.78 -18.57 10.42
CA GLU A 104 -4.95 -19.74 10.74
C GLU A 104 -4.95 -20.02 12.24
N ASP A 105 -4.72 -18.99 13.07
CA ASP A 105 -4.69 -19.13 14.52
C ASP A 105 -6.04 -19.59 15.10
N ASN A 106 -7.16 -19.10 14.57
CA ASN A 106 -8.50 -19.55 14.96
C ASN A 106 -8.77 -20.99 14.53
N THR A 107 -8.38 -21.38 13.32
CA THR A 107 -8.53 -22.76 12.82
C THR A 107 -7.75 -23.74 13.71
N ARG A 108 -6.53 -23.36 14.12
CA ARG A 108 -5.68 -24.14 15.04
C ARG A 108 -6.25 -24.25 16.46
N ARG A 109 -7.01 -23.26 16.93
CA ARG A 109 -7.69 -23.30 18.23
C ARG A 109 -8.94 -24.19 18.18
N GLY A 110 -9.69 -24.16 17.08
CA GLY A 110 -10.83 -25.05 16.86
C GLY A 110 -10.41 -26.54 16.83
N ALA A 111 -9.31 -26.83 16.15
CA ALA A 111 -8.70 -28.15 16.04
C ALA A 111 -8.32 -28.80 17.38
N ARG A 112 -7.92 -27.99 18.36
CA ARG A 112 -7.44 -28.46 19.67
C ARG A 112 -8.57 -28.65 20.69
N LYS A 113 -9.79 -28.24 20.37
CA LYS A 113 -10.97 -28.36 21.23
C LYS A 113 -11.88 -29.53 20.84
N GLN A 114 -11.63 -30.15 19.69
CA GLN A 114 -12.16 -31.46 19.31
C GLN A 114 -11.17 -32.53 19.73
#